data_AF-A0A2E3NRK3-F1
#
_entry.id   AF-A0A2E3NRK3-F1
#
_cell.length_a   1.000
_cell.length_b   1.000
_cell.length_c   1.000
_cell.angle_alpha   90.00
_cell.angle_beta   90.00
_cell.angle_gamma   90.00
#
_symmetry.space_group_name_H-M   'P 1'
#
loop_
_entity.id
_entity.type
_entity.pdbx_description
1 polymer ?
#
loop_
_entity_poly.entity_id
_entity_poly.type
_entity_poly.pdbx_seq_one_letter_code
_entity_poly.pdbx_strand_id
1 'polypeptide(L)'
;DEIEHELASFPPGLNPTLSGNAVQLTSTIESLTGGQIRSLSLAAVAIFIVLALLFTSVKVALMAMLPNLLPVIAYFALLGFTGTPLGPTTALVACIVLGIAVDDTLHLLVRFNQRARACGNERQASRESIAQVIRPITLTTAAVSLGFLTMLSSPFHSQAVFGLLSAVTLVLAWASDLLLAPAVSARASIVTLWDVMRIDLGADPQQTIPFMQGMSNRQARLLALAGEFRTLKAGQMLTYKGEERRELYVIIDGEFDAWLIRRAGERVDLARLTRGACIGESGLFMQRRTANVSARTNSRVLVIKLDALERLRRRHSKVSALAYRNLNLIQAERMARTTDRVYDGS
;
A
#
# COMPACT_ATOMS: atom_id res chain seq x y z
N ASP A 1 -40.35 -17.71 -29.95
CA ASP A 1 -40.96 -17.26 -31.23
C ASP A 1 -42.44 -17.63 -31.34
N GLU A 2 -42.82 -18.91 -31.43
CA GLU A 2 -44.26 -19.29 -31.61
C GLU A 2 -45.15 -18.93 -30.41
N ILE A 3 -44.66 -19.14 -29.18
CA ILE A 3 -45.38 -18.84 -27.93
C ILE A 3 -45.52 -17.32 -27.68
N GLU A 4 -44.51 -16.53 -28.06
CA GLU A 4 -44.57 -15.06 -27.94
C GLU A 4 -45.57 -14.45 -28.94
N HIS A 5 -45.75 -15.09 -30.09
CA HIS A 5 -46.73 -14.69 -31.09
C HIS A 5 -48.18 -14.95 -30.62
N GLU A 6 -48.42 -16.07 -29.93
CA GLU A 6 -49.72 -16.32 -29.29
C GLU A 6 -50.01 -15.38 -28.11
N LEU A 7 -49.01 -15.04 -27.29
CA LEU A 7 -49.18 -14.08 -26.19
C LEU A 7 -49.56 -12.68 -26.68
N ALA A 8 -49.08 -12.27 -27.86
CA ALA A 8 -49.43 -11.00 -28.49
C ALA A 8 -50.86 -10.96 -29.07
N SER A 9 -51.52 -12.12 -29.22
CA SER A 9 -52.90 -12.21 -29.73
C SER A 9 -53.97 -11.98 -28.65
N PHE A 10 -53.58 -11.81 -27.39
CA PHE A 10 -54.51 -11.61 -26.28
C PHE A 10 -55.15 -10.21 -26.28
N PRO A 11 -56.40 -10.06 -25.78
CA PRO A 11 -57.11 -8.79 -25.76
C PRO A 11 -56.36 -7.69 -24.98
N PRO A 12 -56.43 -6.42 -25.40
CA PRO A 12 -55.82 -5.31 -24.69
C PRO A 12 -56.43 -5.17 -23.29
N GLY A 13 -55.58 -5.25 -22.25
CA GLY A 13 -55.97 -5.20 -20.84
C GLY A 13 -55.67 -6.49 -20.05
N LEU A 14 -55.35 -7.58 -20.74
CA LEU A 14 -54.84 -8.81 -20.12
C LEU A 14 -53.31 -8.88 -20.27
N ASN A 15 -52.60 -9.14 -19.17
CA ASN A 15 -51.16 -9.39 -19.15
C ASN A 15 -50.89 -10.89 -18.97
N PRO A 16 -50.98 -11.70 -20.04
CA PRO A 16 -50.72 -13.12 -19.93
C PRO A 16 -49.25 -13.36 -19.56
N THR A 17 -49.02 -14.24 -18.59
CA THR A 17 -47.68 -14.65 -18.15
C THR A 17 -47.48 -16.13 -18.42
N LEU A 18 -46.32 -16.48 -18.98
CA LEU A 18 -45.93 -17.87 -19.17
C LEU A 18 -45.68 -18.53 -17.80
N SER A 19 -46.36 -19.62 -17.55
CA SER A 19 -46.23 -20.42 -16.32
C SER A 19 -45.97 -21.89 -16.67
N GLY A 20 -45.51 -22.65 -15.68
CA GLY A 20 -45.09 -24.05 -15.82
C GLY A 20 -43.68 -24.28 -15.28
N ASN A 21 -43.42 -25.50 -14.77
CA ASN A 21 -42.16 -25.83 -14.10
C ASN A 21 -40.93 -25.55 -14.97
N ALA A 22 -41.01 -25.79 -16.28
CA ALA A 22 -39.91 -25.51 -17.20
C ALA A 22 -39.63 -24.00 -17.33
N VAL A 23 -40.66 -23.18 -17.50
CA VAL A 23 -40.53 -21.71 -17.60
C VAL A 23 -40.00 -21.13 -16.29
N GLN A 24 -40.51 -21.60 -15.14
CA GLN A 24 -40.05 -21.16 -13.82
C GLN A 24 -38.61 -21.56 -13.53
N LEU A 25 -38.19 -22.76 -13.94
CA LEU A 25 -36.82 -23.21 -13.76
C LEU A 25 -35.85 -22.40 -14.62
N THR A 26 -36.18 -22.15 -15.89
CA THR A 26 -35.37 -21.34 -16.80
C THR A 26 -35.27 -19.89 -16.31
N SER A 27 -36.39 -19.25 -15.93
CA SER A 27 -36.37 -17.89 -15.41
C SER A 27 -35.61 -17.76 -14.09
N THR A 28 -35.64 -18.81 -13.25
CA THR A 28 -34.83 -18.89 -12.03
C THR A 28 -33.35 -19.00 -12.36
N ILE A 29 -32.95 -19.86 -13.30
CA ILE A 29 -31.54 -20.00 -13.73
C ILE A 29 -31.01 -18.71 -14.35
N GLU A 30 -31.80 -18.04 -15.20
CA GLU A 30 -31.44 -16.75 -15.80
C GLU A 30 -31.27 -15.67 -14.73
N SER A 31 -32.24 -15.57 -13.80
CA SER A 31 -32.18 -14.61 -12.69
C SER A 31 -30.98 -14.88 -11.77
N LEU A 32 -30.66 -16.15 -11.50
CA LEU A 32 -29.49 -16.54 -10.72
C LEU A 32 -28.19 -16.17 -11.43
N THR A 33 -28.08 -16.47 -12.73
CA THR A 33 -26.88 -16.18 -13.52
C THR A 33 -26.63 -14.68 -13.64
N GLY A 34 -27.66 -13.91 -14.00
CA GLY A 34 -27.57 -12.45 -14.07
C GLY A 34 -27.29 -11.81 -12.70
N GLY A 35 -27.96 -12.31 -11.65
CA GLY A 35 -27.72 -11.90 -10.27
C GLY A 35 -26.28 -12.16 -9.82
N GLN A 36 -25.72 -13.32 -10.17
CA GLN A 36 -24.36 -13.72 -9.83
C GLN A 36 -23.30 -12.84 -10.50
N ILE A 37 -23.46 -12.56 -11.80
CA ILE A 37 -22.54 -11.68 -12.52
C ILE A 37 -22.55 -10.28 -11.88
N ARG A 38 -23.75 -9.75 -11.58
CA ARG A 38 -23.89 -8.43 -10.97
C ARG A 38 -23.30 -8.36 -9.57
N SER A 39 -23.57 -9.36 -8.72
CA SER A 39 -23.08 -9.40 -7.34
C SER A 39 -21.57 -9.56 -7.29
N LEU A 40 -21.00 -10.46 -8.10
CA LEU A 40 -19.56 -10.70 -8.15
C LEU A 40 -18.81 -9.51 -8.73
N SER A 41 -19.35 -8.87 -9.78
CA SER A 41 -18.76 -7.65 -10.35
C SER A 41 -18.76 -6.52 -9.34
N LEU A 42 -19.88 -6.32 -8.61
CA LEU A 42 -19.97 -5.30 -7.58
C LEU A 42 -18.99 -5.57 -6.43
N ALA A 43 -18.88 -6.82 -5.99
CA ALA A 43 -17.93 -7.23 -4.95
C ALA A 43 -16.49 -6.99 -5.41
N ALA A 44 -16.13 -7.41 -6.62
CA ALA A 44 -14.80 -7.21 -7.19
C ALA A 44 -14.44 -5.72 -7.30
N VAL A 45 -15.37 -4.87 -7.75
CA VAL A 45 -15.17 -3.41 -7.79
C VAL A 45 -15.01 -2.83 -6.39
N ALA A 46 -15.84 -3.23 -5.43
CA ALA A 46 -15.75 -2.76 -4.05
C ALA A 46 -14.41 -3.14 -3.41
N ILE A 47 -13.99 -4.39 -3.56
CA ILE A 47 -12.69 -4.90 -3.12
C ILE A 47 -11.56 -4.10 -3.78
N PHE A 48 -11.62 -3.88 -5.09
CA PHE A 48 -10.63 -3.09 -5.81
C PHE A 48 -10.51 -1.67 -5.25
N ILE A 49 -11.63 -1.00 -4.98
CA ILE A 49 -11.66 0.33 -4.37
C ILE A 49 -11.01 0.29 -2.98
N VAL A 50 -11.37 -0.68 -2.14
CA VAL A 50 -10.80 -0.85 -0.80
C VAL A 50 -9.28 -1.07 -0.88
N LEU A 51 -8.80 -1.96 -1.75
CA LEU A 51 -7.37 -2.21 -1.94
C LEU A 51 -6.65 -0.97 -2.51
N ALA A 52 -7.27 -0.23 -3.44
CA ALA A 52 -6.71 0.98 -4.02
C ALA A 52 -6.58 2.11 -2.98
N LEU A 53 -7.55 2.22 -2.07
CA LEU A 53 -7.49 3.14 -0.94
C LEU A 53 -6.44 2.69 0.08
N LEU A 54 -6.47 1.42 0.49
CA LEU A 54 -5.57 0.86 1.50
C LEU A 54 -4.10 0.97 1.10
N PHE A 55 -3.77 0.66 -0.15
CA PHE A 55 -2.40 0.72 -0.67
C PHE A 55 -2.08 2.01 -1.42
N THR A 56 -3.03 2.96 -1.43
CA THR A 56 -2.92 4.27 -2.08
C THR A 56 -2.44 4.21 -3.54
N SER A 57 -2.62 3.07 -4.21
CA SER A 57 -2.02 2.77 -5.51
C SER A 57 -2.89 1.83 -6.33
N VAL A 58 -3.45 2.37 -7.42
CA VAL A 58 -4.28 1.65 -8.38
C VAL A 58 -3.52 0.46 -9.00
N LYS A 59 -2.22 0.63 -9.29
CA LYS A 59 -1.39 -0.43 -9.87
C LYS A 59 -1.24 -1.61 -8.89
N VAL A 60 -1.02 -1.31 -7.61
CA VAL A 60 -0.89 -2.34 -6.57
C VAL A 60 -2.23 -3.05 -6.37
N ALA A 61 -3.34 -2.31 -6.33
CA ALA A 61 -4.67 -2.89 -6.23
C ALA A 61 -4.99 -3.83 -7.40
N LEU A 62 -4.68 -3.43 -8.65
CA LEU A 62 -4.91 -4.27 -9.82
C LEU A 62 -4.09 -5.57 -9.76
N MET A 63 -2.82 -5.49 -9.36
CA MET A 63 -1.98 -6.67 -9.18
C MET A 63 -2.47 -7.56 -8.03
N ALA A 64 -2.97 -6.97 -6.94
CA ALA A 64 -3.54 -7.69 -5.80
C ALA A 64 -4.90 -8.34 -6.11
N MET A 65 -5.66 -7.84 -7.08
CA MET A 65 -6.90 -8.49 -7.54
C MET A 65 -6.65 -9.81 -8.26
N LEU A 66 -5.49 -9.99 -8.89
CA LEU A 66 -5.18 -11.17 -9.68
C LEU A 66 -5.29 -12.49 -8.90
N PRO A 67 -4.64 -12.66 -7.73
CA PRO A 67 -4.78 -13.89 -6.94
C PRO A 67 -6.18 -14.09 -6.35
N ASN A 68 -7.00 -13.04 -6.27
CA ASN A 68 -8.37 -13.10 -5.74
C ASN A 68 -9.40 -13.53 -6.79
N LEU A 69 -9.21 -13.14 -8.04
CA LEU A 69 -10.10 -13.50 -9.14
C LEU A 69 -9.81 -14.89 -9.71
N LEU A 70 -8.55 -15.32 -9.67
CA LEU A 70 -8.14 -16.60 -10.26
C LEU A 70 -8.86 -17.83 -9.64
N PRO A 71 -9.08 -17.93 -8.32
CA PRO A 71 -9.84 -19.02 -7.70
C PRO A 71 -11.31 -19.00 -8.10
N VAL A 72 -11.90 -17.80 -8.27
CA VAL A 72 -13.28 -17.65 -8.71
C VAL A 72 -13.45 -18.09 -10.17
N ILE A 73 -12.50 -17.74 -11.03
CA ILE A 73 -12.47 -18.23 -12.41
C ILE A 73 -12.30 -19.76 -12.42
N ALA A 74 -11.39 -20.29 -11.62
CA ALA A 74 -11.16 -21.73 -11.50
C ALA A 74 -12.42 -22.46 -10.97
N TYR A 75 -13.19 -21.84 -10.08
CA TYR A 75 -14.47 -22.36 -9.61
C TYR A 75 -15.49 -22.52 -10.74
N PHE A 76 -15.72 -21.48 -11.53
CA PHE A 76 -16.65 -21.57 -12.66
C PHE A 76 -16.14 -22.53 -13.74
N ALA A 77 -14.82 -22.60 -13.96
CA ALA A 77 -14.22 -23.60 -14.83
C ALA A 77 -14.45 -25.02 -14.32
N LEU A 78 -14.36 -25.24 -13.00
CA LEU A 78 -14.64 -26.53 -12.38
C LEU A 78 -16.10 -26.93 -12.58
N LEU A 79 -17.06 -26.02 -12.36
CA LEU A 79 -18.48 -26.26 -12.63
C LEU A 79 -18.72 -26.68 -14.09
N GLY A 80 -18.12 -25.96 -15.04
CA GLY A 80 -18.23 -26.26 -16.47
C GLY A 80 -17.60 -27.62 -16.83
N PHE A 81 -16.47 -27.96 -16.21
CA PHE A 81 -15.78 -29.22 -16.43
C PHE A 81 -16.51 -30.43 -15.83
N THR A 82 -17.06 -30.29 -14.62
CA THR A 82 -17.81 -31.37 -13.94
C THR A 82 -19.26 -31.47 -14.41
N GLY A 83 -19.73 -30.53 -15.24
CA GLY A 83 -21.13 -30.45 -15.67
C GLY A 83 -22.10 -30.13 -14.51
N THR A 84 -21.59 -29.59 -13.40
CA THR A 84 -22.42 -29.26 -12.23
C THR A 84 -23.24 -28.00 -12.52
N PRO A 85 -24.59 -28.05 -12.46
CA PRO A 85 -25.42 -26.91 -12.80
C PRO A 85 -25.26 -25.79 -11.77
N LEU A 86 -25.31 -24.54 -12.24
CA LEU A 86 -25.33 -23.37 -11.38
C LEU A 86 -26.73 -23.26 -10.73
N GLY A 87 -26.84 -23.71 -9.49
CA GLY A 87 -28.02 -23.54 -8.65
C GLY A 87 -27.85 -22.47 -7.56
N PRO A 88 -28.90 -22.23 -6.76
CA PRO A 88 -28.87 -21.25 -5.67
C PRO A 88 -27.73 -21.47 -4.67
N THR A 89 -27.45 -22.73 -4.31
CA THR A 89 -26.42 -23.08 -3.32
C THR A 89 -25.02 -22.90 -3.89
N THR A 90 -24.77 -23.39 -5.10
CA THR A 90 -23.47 -23.26 -5.78
C THR A 90 -23.17 -21.81 -6.16
N ALA A 91 -24.18 -20.98 -6.45
CA ALA A 91 -23.96 -19.56 -6.73
C ALA A 91 -23.26 -18.82 -5.57
N LEU A 92 -23.54 -19.20 -4.32
CA LEU A 92 -22.96 -18.58 -3.13
C LEU A 92 -21.44 -18.82 -2.99
N VAL A 93 -20.92 -19.93 -3.51
CA VAL A 93 -19.51 -20.34 -3.36
C VAL A 93 -18.57 -19.26 -3.86
N ALA A 94 -18.80 -18.73 -5.06
CA ALA A 94 -17.93 -17.73 -5.67
C ALA A 94 -17.83 -16.45 -4.84
N CYS A 95 -18.95 -15.98 -4.28
CA CYS A 95 -18.98 -14.77 -3.45
C CYS A 95 -18.27 -15.00 -2.10
N ILE A 96 -18.51 -16.15 -1.46
CA ILE A 96 -17.88 -16.51 -0.19
C ILE A 96 -16.36 -16.63 -0.36
N VAL A 97 -15.91 -17.38 -1.38
CA VAL A 97 -14.49 -17.59 -1.63
C VAL A 97 -13.78 -16.29 -2.00
N LEU A 98 -14.40 -15.43 -2.81
CA LEU A 98 -13.83 -14.11 -3.11
C LEU A 98 -13.62 -13.28 -1.83
N GLY A 99 -14.58 -13.30 -0.90
CA GLY A 99 -14.45 -12.60 0.37
C GLY A 99 -13.31 -13.13 1.24
N ILE A 100 -13.15 -14.45 1.31
CA ILE A 100 -12.10 -15.11 2.10
C ILE A 100 -10.71 -14.86 1.48
N ALA A 101 -10.56 -15.04 0.16
CA ALA A 101 -9.28 -14.85 -0.53
C ALA A 101 -8.71 -13.43 -0.35
N VAL A 102 -9.58 -12.42 -0.34
CA VAL A 102 -9.15 -11.02 -0.19
C VAL A 102 -8.57 -10.74 1.18
N ASP A 103 -9.09 -11.38 2.23
CA ASP A 103 -8.56 -11.24 3.59
C ASP A 103 -7.14 -11.80 3.71
N ASP A 104 -6.90 -12.99 3.15
CA ASP A 104 -5.60 -13.64 3.08
C ASP A 104 -4.57 -12.78 2.33
N THR A 105 -4.95 -12.26 1.15
CA THR A 105 -4.16 -11.30 0.38
C THR A 105 -3.84 -10.05 1.21
N LEU A 106 -4.84 -9.46 1.87
CA LEU A 106 -4.67 -8.22 2.65
C LEU A 106 -3.69 -8.43 3.80
N HIS A 107 -3.86 -9.50 4.58
CA HIS A 107 -2.99 -9.80 5.70
C HIS A 107 -1.53 -10.00 5.25
N LEU A 108 -1.32 -10.67 4.11
CA LEU A 108 0.01 -10.86 3.52
C LEU A 108 0.63 -9.54 3.04
N LEU A 109 -0.10 -8.72 2.29
CA LEU A 109 0.42 -7.47 1.73
C LEU A 109 0.72 -6.41 2.81
N VAL A 110 -0.09 -6.35 3.88
CA VAL A 110 0.17 -5.46 5.02
C VAL A 110 1.45 -5.87 5.76
N ARG A 111 1.64 -7.16 6.01
CA ARG A 111 2.86 -7.69 6.65
C ARG A 111 4.09 -7.55 5.77
N PHE A 112 3.93 -7.71 4.46
CA PHE A 112 4.98 -7.42 3.48
C PHE A 112 5.45 -5.97 3.56
N ASN A 113 4.52 -5.01 3.53
CA ASN A 113 4.86 -3.59 3.61
C ASN A 113 5.68 -3.29 4.88
N GLN A 114 5.21 -3.75 6.05
CA GLN A 114 5.90 -3.53 7.32
C GLN A 114 7.37 -4.00 7.30
N ARG A 115 7.62 -5.20 6.74
CA ARG A 115 8.98 -5.75 6.62
C ARG A 115 9.81 -5.06 5.54
N ALA A 116 9.22 -4.72 4.41
CA ALA A 116 9.91 -4.03 3.31
C ALA A 116 10.48 -2.68 3.79
N ARG A 117 9.74 -1.99 4.66
CA ARG A 117 10.20 -0.75 5.28
C ARG A 117 11.29 -0.97 6.32
N ALA A 118 11.20 -2.02 7.13
CA ALA A 118 12.20 -2.31 8.16
C ALA A 118 13.56 -2.75 7.57
N CYS A 119 13.57 -3.60 6.56
CA CYS A 119 14.80 -4.18 6.00
C CYS A 119 15.39 -3.36 4.85
N GLY A 120 14.61 -2.47 4.21
CA GLY A 120 15.03 -1.68 3.05
C GLY A 120 15.33 -2.51 1.79
N ASN A 121 14.99 -3.80 1.80
CA ASN A 121 15.18 -4.77 0.71
C ASN A 121 13.86 -5.52 0.48
N GLU A 122 13.18 -5.25 -0.62
CA GLU A 122 11.87 -5.85 -0.92
C GLU A 122 11.95 -7.36 -1.08
N ARG A 123 13.04 -7.90 -1.63
CA ARG A 123 13.16 -9.34 -1.87
C ARG A 123 13.35 -10.11 -0.57
N GLN A 124 14.17 -9.58 0.33
CA GLN A 124 14.33 -10.12 1.67
C GLN A 124 13.04 -10.00 2.48
N ALA A 125 12.39 -8.83 2.43
CA ALA A 125 11.11 -8.61 3.09
C ALA A 125 10.02 -9.56 2.58
N SER A 126 9.96 -9.82 1.27
CA SER A 126 9.03 -10.79 0.70
C SER A 126 9.22 -12.17 1.33
N ARG A 127 10.46 -12.66 1.39
CA ARG A 127 10.77 -13.96 1.98
C ARG A 127 10.42 -14.03 3.47
N GLU A 128 10.78 -13.01 4.23
CA GLU A 128 10.51 -12.96 5.68
C GLU A 128 9.02 -12.84 5.99
N SER A 129 8.29 -12.02 5.24
CA SER A 129 6.84 -11.85 5.42
C SER A 129 6.07 -13.12 5.08
N ILE A 130 6.44 -13.82 4.00
CA ILE A 130 5.85 -15.12 3.68
C ILE A 130 6.09 -16.10 4.81
N ALA A 131 7.31 -16.21 5.32
CA ALA A 131 7.63 -17.14 6.40
C ALA A 131 6.80 -16.88 7.68
N GLN A 132 6.38 -15.64 7.92
CA GLN A 132 5.55 -15.27 9.06
C GLN A 132 4.05 -15.48 8.82
N VAL A 133 3.60 -15.30 7.59
CA VAL A 133 2.18 -15.29 7.25
C VAL A 133 1.69 -16.64 6.74
N ILE A 134 2.57 -17.48 6.19
CA ILE A 134 2.20 -18.79 5.63
C ILE A 134 1.57 -19.70 6.69
N ARG A 135 2.09 -19.71 7.92
CA ARG A 135 1.54 -20.55 9.00
C ARG A 135 0.11 -20.13 9.38
N PRO A 136 -0.17 -18.86 9.75
CA PRO A 136 -1.52 -18.41 10.03
C PRO A 136 -2.50 -18.68 8.89
N ILE A 137 -2.16 -18.26 7.66
CA ILE A 137 -3.05 -18.38 6.50
C ILE A 137 -3.33 -19.86 6.19
N THR A 138 -2.32 -20.73 6.21
CA THR A 138 -2.53 -22.15 5.93
C THR A 138 -3.44 -22.80 6.99
N LEU A 139 -3.30 -22.43 8.26
CA LEU A 139 -4.15 -22.96 9.32
C LEU A 139 -5.61 -22.48 9.20
N THR A 140 -5.83 -21.21 8.86
CA THR A 140 -7.18 -20.67 8.66
C THR A 140 -7.84 -21.30 7.44
N THR A 141 -7.14 -21.38 6.29
CA THR A 141 -7.67 -22.06 5.10
C THR A 141 -7.98 -23.53 5.41
N ALA A 142 -7.06 -24.26 6.05
CA ALA A 142 -7.27 -25.67 6.38
C ALA A 142 -8.48 -25.86 7.30
N ALA A 143 -8.65 -25.02 8.33
CA ALA A 143 -9.79 -25.09 9.24
C ALA A 143 -11.11 -24.84 8.51
N VAL A 144 -11.18 -23.82 7.64
CA VAL A 144 -12.39 -23.50 6.88
C VAL A 144 -12.70 -24.57 5.84
N SER A 145 -11.70 -25.06 5.11
CA SER A 145 -11.85 -26.17 4.15
C SER A 145 -12.33 -27.45 4.83
N LEU A 146 -11.76 -27.82 5.98
CA LEU A 146 -12.24 -28.96 6.76
C LEU A 146 -13.68 -28.75 7.24
N GLY A 147 -14.03 -27.52 7.66
CA GLY A 147 -15.40 -27.14 7.99
C GLY A 147 -16.38 -27.40 6.84
N PHE A 148 -16.04 -26.96 5.62
CA PHE A 148 -16.85 -27.25 4.43
C PHE A 148 -16.89 -28.74 4.07
N LEU A 149 -15.80 -29.48 4.26
CA LEU A 149 -15.77 -30.92 4.00
C LEU A 149 -16.69 -31.71 4.94
N THR A 150 -17.00 -31.20 6.14
CA THR A 150 -18.00 -31.86 7.01
C THR A 150 -19.38 -31.97 6.33
N MET A 151 -19.71 -31.06 5.40
CA MET A 151 -20.97 -31.09 4.65
C MET A 151 -21.08 -32.27 3.68
N LEU A 152 -19.99 -32.98 3.39
CA LEU A 152 -20.04 -34.23 2.62
C LEU A 152 -20.88 -35.32 3.31
N SER A 153 -21.03 -35.24 4.63
CA SER A 153 -21.87 -36.16 5.40
C SER A 153 -23.37 -35.82 5.31
N SER A 154 -23.74 -34.75 4.60
CA SER A 154 -25.13 -34.31 4.50
C SER A 154 -25.96 -35.28 3.65
N PRO A 155 -27.20 -35.61 4.06
CA PRO A 155 -28.13 -36.39 3.24
C PRO A 155 -28.61 -35.62 1.99
N PHE A 156 -28.42 -34.29 1.97
CA PHE A 156 -28.79 -33.45 0.83
C PHE A 156 -27.62 -33.30 -0.14
N HIS A 157 -27.74 -33.89 -1.33
CA HIS A 157 -26.69 -33.89 -2.36
C HIS A 157 -26.16 -32.47 -2.67
N SER A 158 -27.05 -31.48 -2.80
CA SER A 158 -26.65 -30.10 -3.08
C SER A 158 -25.76 -29.48 -2.00
N GLN A 159 -25.91 -29.88 -0.73
CA GLN A 159 -25.05 -29.42 0.36
C GLN A 159 -23.68 -30.11 0.33
N ALA A 160 -23.63 -31.40 0.03
CA ALA A 160 -22.37 -32.13 -0.12
C ALA A 160 -21.53 -31.56 -1.28
N VAL A 161 -22.15 -31.29 -2.43
CA VAL A 161 -21.51 -30.67 -3.59
C VAL A 161 -21.03 -29.25 -3.25
N PHE A 162 -21.85 -28.45 -2.57
CA PHE A 162 -21.47 -27.12 -2.11
C PHE A 162 -20.23 -27.14 -1.19
N GLY A 163 -20.20 -28.06 -0.21
CA GLY A 163 -19.06 -28.22 0.69
C GLY A 163 -17.79 -28.63 -0.04
N LEU A 164 -17.87 -29.62 -0.93
CA LEU A 164 -16.73 -30.08 -1.72
C LEU A 164 -16.17 -28.96 -2.60
N LEU A 165 -17.02 -28.28 -3.36
CA LEU A 165 -16.61 -27.21 -4.25
C LEU A 165 -16.00 -26.03 -3.47
N SER A 166 -16.59 -25.66 -2.32
CA SER A 166 -16.05 -24.60 -1.46
C SER A 166 -14.66 -24.97 -0.93
N ALA A 167 -14.49 -26.19 -0.43
CA ALA A 167 -13.20 -26.66 0.09
C ALA A 167 -12.12 -26.67 -0.99
N VAL A 168 -12.43 -27.20 -2.19
CA VAL A 168 -11.48 -27.23 -3.33
C VAL A 168 -11.12 -25.81 -3.78
N THR A 169 -12.11 -24.92 -3.88
CA THR A 169 -11.86 -23.55 -4.33
C THR A 169 -11.03 -22.76 -3.32
N LEU A 170 -11.24 -22.98 -2.01
CA LEU A 170 -10.40 -22.36 -0.97
C LEU A 170 -8.95 -22.85 -1.02
N VAL A 171 -8.72 -24.14 -1.30
CA VAL A 171 -7.35 -24.65 -1.50
C VAL A 171 -6.70 -24.02 -2.73
N LEU A 172 -7.47 -23.81 -3.81
CA LEU A 172 -7.00 -23.08 -4.99
C LEU A 172 -6.74 -21.60 -4.69
N ALA A 173 -7.54 -20.97 -3.82
CA ALA A 173 -7.31 -19.61 -3.35
C ALA A 173 -6.02 -19.48 -2.57
N TRP A 174 -5.81 -20.35 -1.59
CA TRP A 174 -4.57 -20.44 -0.82
C TRP A 174 -3.35 -20.66 -1.71
N ALA A 175 -3.44 -21.56 -2.70
CA ALA A 175 -2.36 -21.80 -3.65
C ALA A 175 -2.09 -20.55 -4.51
N SER A 176 -3.14 -19.87 -4.98
CA SER A 176 -3.03 -18.66 -5.78
C SER A 176 -2.36 -17.53 -5.02
N ASP A 177 -2.74 -17.33 -3.76
CA ASP A 177 -2.13 -16.32 -2.89
C ASP A 177 -0.65 -16.61 -2.61
N LEU A 178 -0.31 -17.85 -2.25
CA LEU A 178 1.08 -18.21 -1.96
C LEU A 178 2.00 -18.12 -3.19
N LEU A 179 1.48 -18.34 -4.40
CA LEU A 179 2.27 -18.27 -5.63
C LEU A 179 2.37 -16.84 -6.16
N LEU A 180 1.25 -16.11 -6.20
CA LEU A 180 1.17 -14.81 -6.87
C LEU A 180 1.46 -13.63 -5.93
N ALA A 181 1.05 -13.69 -4.67
CA ALA A 181 1.25 -12.57 -3.75
C ALA A 181 2.73 -12.22 -3.52
N PRO A 182 3.67 -13.17 -3.45
CA PRO A 182 5.11 -12.89 -3.45
C PRO A 182 5.58 -12.18 -4.73
N ALA A 183 5.08 -12.61 -5.89
CA ALA A 183 5.45 -12.03 -7.17
C ALA A 183 4.95 -10.58 -7.31
N VAL A 184 3.73 -10.30 -6.81
CA VAL A 184 3.17 -8.95 -6.73
C VAL A 184 4.00 -8.09 -5.77
N SER A 185 4.28 -8.61 -4.58
CA SER A 185 5.00 -7.91 -3.53
C SER A 185 6.45 -7.60 -3.91
N ALA A 186 7.17 -8.54 -4.51
CA ALA A 186 8.57 -8.35 -4.92
C ALA A 186 8.74 -7.27 -6.00
N ARG A 187 7.70 -7.01 -6.80
CA ARG A 187 7.70 -5.98 -7.85
C ARG A 187 7.06 -4.65 -7.40
N ALA A 188 6.29 -4.66 -6.31
CA ALA A 188 5.53 -3.51 -5.86
C ALA A 188 6.10 -2.89 -4.58
N SER A 189 6.38 -1.58 -4.63
CA SER A 189 6.57 -0.80 -3.41
C SER A 189 5.23 -0.45 -2.80
N ILE A 190 4.83 -1.23 -1.81
CA ILE A 190 3.57 -1.02 -1.13
C ILE A 190 3.75 0.10 -0.11
N VAL A 191 2.87 1.10 -0.14
CA VAL A 191 2.74 2.15 0.88
C VAL A 191 1.29 2.10 1.33
N THR A 192 1.04 1.91 2.63
CA THR A 192 -0.34 1.87 3.12
C THR A 192 -0.86 3.27 3.40
N LEU A 193 -2.18 3.43 3.42
CA LEU A 193 -2.84 4.66 3.84
C LEU A 193 -2.47 5.01 5.29
N TRP A 194 -2.38 4.01 6.17
CA TRP A 194 -2.00 4.17 7.56
C TRP A 194 -0.57 4.69 7.72
N ASP A 195 0.36 4.28 6.85
CA ASP A 195 1.71 4.82 6.83
C ASP A 195 1.69 6.33 6.57
N VAL A 196 0.95 6.76 5.55
CA VAL A 196 0.86 8.18 5.17
C VAL A 196 0.21 9.01 6.26
N MET A 197 -0.84 8.50 6.90
CA MET A 197 -1.59 9.26 7.91
C MET A 197 -0.90 9.32 9.27
N ARG A 198 -0.08 8.34 9.63
CA ARG A 198 0.68 8.36 10.90
C ARG A 198 1.83 9.36 10.92
N ILE A 199 2.26 9.85 9.75
CA ILE A 199 3.33 10.85 9.69
C ILE A 199 2.80 12.20 10.18
N ASP A 200 3.35 12.63 11.32
CA ASP A 200 3.22 13.97 11.84
C ASP A 200 4.41 14.83 11.40
N LEU A 201 4.13 15.76 10.49
CA LEU A 201 5.07 16.80 10.07
C LEU A 201 4.68 18.16 10.66
N GLY A 202 3.69 18.22 11.56
CA GLY A 202 3.04 19.44 12.03
C GLY A 202 2.19 20.16 10.97
N ALA A 203 1.80 21.40 11.25
CA ALA A 203 0.98 22.21 10.36
C ALA A 203 1.73 22.64 9.09
N ASP A 204 1.05 22.53 7.95
CA ASP A 204 1.47 22.98 6.62
C ASP A 204 2.97 22.79 6.31
N PRO A 205 3.47 21.53 6.26
CA PRO A 205 4.88 21.26 6.00
C PRO A 205 5.36 21.81 4.65
N GLN A 206 4.46 21.86 3.67
CA GLN A 206 4.73 22.42 2.34
C GLN A 206 4.99 23.94 2.33
N GLN A 207 4.65 24.66 3.40
CA GLN A 207 4.92 26.09 3.57
C GLN A 207 6.03 26.34 4.60
N THR A 208 6.03 25.56 5.68
CA THR A 208 6.97 25.73 6.80
C THR A 208 8.32 25.04 6.60
N ILE A 209 8.41 24.07 5.68
CA ILE A 209 9.63 23.32 5.38
C ILE A 209 10.04 23.60 3.92
N PRO A 210 11.07 24.43 3.67
CA PRO A 210 11.56 24.74 2.33
C PRO A 210 11.86 23.50 1.46
N PHE A 211 12.36 22.43 2.07
CA PHE A 211 12.63 21.17 1.38
C PHE A 211 11.38 20.51 0.78
N MET A 212 10.21 20.78 1.35
CA MET A 212 8.91 20.27 0.91
C MET A 212 8.09 21.31 0.13
N GLN A 213 8.67 22.46 -0.19
CA GLN A 213 7.95 23.54 -0.85
C GLN A 213 7.41 23.15 -2.23
N GLY A 214 6.17 23.52 -2.52
CA GLY A 214 5.49 23.20 -3.78
C GLY A 214 5.08 21.73 -3.94
N MET A 215 5.33 20.89 -2.92
CA MET A 215 4.75 19.56 -2.84
C MET A 215 3.31 19.65 -2.34
N SER A 216 2.43 18.77 -2.82
CA SER A 216 1.15 18.55 -2.14
C SER A 216 1.37 17.85 -0.79
N ASN A 217 0.43 17.98 0.13
CA ASN A 217 0.52 17.35 1.46
C ASN A 217 0.78 15.82 1.37
N ARG A 218 0.19 15.15 0.37
CA ARG A 218 0.47 13.73 0.09
C ARG A 218 1.92 13.50 -0.36
N GLN A 219 2.47 14.35 -1.22
CA GLN A 219 3.84 14.24 -1.71
C GLN A 219 4.87 14.49 -0.58
N ALA A 220 4.62 15.48 0.28
CA ALA A 220 5.44 15.75 1.46
C ALA A 220 5.49 14.56 2.42
N ARG A 221 4.34 13.93 2.69
CA ARG A 221 4.26 12.70 3.50
C ARG A 221 4.94 11.52 2.82
N LEU A 222 4.80 11.34 1.50
CA LEU A 222 5.52 10.29 0.76
C LEU A 222 7.05 10.47 0.82
N LEU A 223 7.54 11.71 0.79
CA LEU A 223 8.95 12.02 0.99
C LEU A 223 9.39 11.68 2.42
N ALA A 224 8.60 12.08 3.42
CA ALA A 224 8.88 11.75 4.82
C ALA A 224 8.85 10.24 5.10
N LEU A 225 8.00 9.49 4.40
CA LEU A 225 7.96 8.02 4.46
C LEU A 225 9.25 7.35 3.95
N ALA A 226 10.01 8.02 3.09
CA ALA A 226 11.29 7.54 2.63
C ALA A 226 12.42 7.77 3.66
N GLY A 227 12.20 8.69 4.62
CA GLY A 227 13.14 8.99 5.70
C GLY A 227 12.84 8.25 6.99
N GLU A 228 13.66 8.54 8.00
CA GLU A 228 13.53 8.03 9.37
C GLU A 228 13.41 9.21 10.33
N PHE A 229 12.50 9.13 11.31
CA PHE A 229 12.40 10.14 12.35
C PHE A 229 13.34 9.81 13.49
N ARG A 230 14.17 10.78 13.89
CA ARG A 230 15.08 10.67 15.03
C ARG A 230 14.76 11.71 16.08
N THR A 231 14.64 11.28 17.32
CA THR A 231 14.48 12.16 18.49
C THR A 231 15.84 12.42 19.12
N LEU A 232 16.09 13.67 19.50
CA LEU A 232 17.30 14.09 20.20
C LEU A 232 16.94 14.79 21.50
N LYS A 233 17.67 14.49 22.57
CA LYS A 233 17.57 15.25 23.82
C LYS A 233 18.35 16.56 23.72
N ALA A 234 17.97 17.56 24.52
CA ALA A 234 18.74 18.78 24.67
C ALA A 234 20.22 18.47 24.99
N GLY A 235 21.14 19.15 24.31
CA GLY A 235 22.60 18.96 24.38
C GLY A 235 23.15 17.84 23.48
N GLN A 236 22.31 17.01 22.88
CA GLN A 236 22.78 15.87 22.07
C GLN A 236 23.29 16.34 20.69
N MET A 237 24.44 15.81 20.28
CA MET A 237 25.03 16.10 18.97
C MET A 237 24.27 15.42 17.83
N LEU A 238 23.94 16.19 16.79
CA LEU A 238 23.36 15.71 15.55
C LEU A 238 24.44 15.33 14.54
N THR A 239 25.43 16.22 14.34
CA THR A 239 26.56 16.00 13.43
C THR A 239 27.84 16.60 13.98
N TYR A 240 28.99 15.99 13.62
CA TYR A 240 30.31 16.56 13.85
C TYR A 240 30.94 17.02 12.54
N LYS A 241 31.68 18.14 12.56
CA LYS A 241 32.44 18.64 11.42
C LYS A 241 33.43 17.57 10.94
N GLY A 242 33.50 17.36 9.62
CA GLY A 242 34.39 16.39 9.00
C GLY A 242 33.89 14.94 9.04
N GLU A 243 32.81 14.65 9.76
CA GLU A 243 32.19 13.34 9.76
C GLU A 243 31.71 12.98 8.33
N GLU A 244 31.91 11.73 7.93
CA GLU A 244 31.53 11.26 6.60
C GLU A 244 30.19 10.51 6.63
N ARG A 245 29.12 11.20 6.21
CA ARG A 245 27.76 10.62 6.17
C ARG A 245 26.94 11.14 4.99
N ARG A 246 26.31 10.22 4.26
CA ARG A 246 25.44 10.48 3.11
C ARG A 246 23.96 10.59 3.48
N GLU A 247 23.66 11.44 4.46
CA GLU A 247 22.29 11.70 4.91
C GLU A 247 22.08 13.19 5.17
N LEU A 248 20.89 13.71 4.89
CA LEU A 248 20.48 15.06 5.25
C LEU A 248 19.46 14.98 6.39
N TYR A 249 19.36 16.05 7.17
CA TYR A 249 18.37 16.19 8.24
C TYR A 249 17.48 17.38 7.97
N VAL A 250 16.17 17.21 8.17
CA VAL A 250 15.19 18.29 8.18
C VAL A 250 14.67 18.43 9.59
N ILE A 251 14.76 19.63 10.17
CA ILE A 251 14.19 19.89 11.51
C ILE A 251 12.68 19.90 11.39
N ILE A 252 12.03 18.99 12.12
CA ILE A 252 10.56 18.94 12.22
C ILE A 252 10.11 19.78 13.41
N ASP A 253 10.74 19.58 14.58
CA ASP A 253 10.47 20.35 15.80
C ASP A 253 11.74 20.54 16.63
N GLY A 254 11.75 21.62 17.42
CA GLY A 254 12.84 21.99 18.30
C GLY A 254 13.83 22.98 17.69
N GLU A 255 14.88 23.28 18.44
CA GLU A 255 15.91 24.25 18.08
C GLU A 255 17.30 23.60 18.11
N PHE A 256 18.15 24.00 17.17
CA PHE A 256 19.51 23.50 17.04
C PHE A 256 20.48 24.67 16.92
N ASP A 257 21.67 24.50 17.49
CA ASP A 257 22.77 25.45 17.34
C ASP A 257 23.84 24.83 16.43
N ALA A 258 24.23 25.55 15.38
CA ALA A 258 25.31 25.18 14.48
C ALA A 258 26.56 26.01 14.80
N TRP A 259 27.71 25.35 14.96
CA TRP A 259 28.94 25.99 15.42
C TRP A 259 30.20 25.31 14.86
N LEU A 260 31.32 26.02 14.94
CA LEU A 260 32.65 25.55 14.55
C LEU A 260 33.66 25.82 15.66
N ILE A 261 34.76 25.07 15.66
CA ILE A 261 35.94 25.39 16.45
C ILE A 261 36.99 25.96 15.47
N ARG A 262 37.46 27.18 15.72
CA ARG A 262 38.60 27.78 14.99
C ARG A 262 39.89 27.06 15.34
N ARG A 263 40.95 27.24 14.53
CA ARG A 263 42.28 26.64 14.79
C ARG A 263 42.87 27.03 16.17
N ALA A 264 42.41 28.14 16.74
CA ALA A 264 42.79 28.63 18.07
C ALA A 264 41.97 28.02 19.23
N GLY A 265 41.06 27.07 18.98
CA GLY A 265 40.20 26.45 20.00
C GLY A 265 38.93 27.23 20.34
N GLU A 266 38.75 28.44 19.79
CA GLU A 266 37.59 29.29 20.01
C GLU A 266 36.34 28.74 19.29
N ARG A 267 35.20 28.71 20.00
CA ARG A 267 33.90 28.35 19.45
C ARG A 267 33.30 29.54 18.70
N VAL A 268 32.94 29.32 17.45
CA VAL A 268 32.23 30.29 16.61
C VAL A 268 30.83 29.75 16.31
N ASP A 269 29.82 30.45 16.80
CA ASP A 269 28.43 30.14 16.47
C ASP A 269 28.09 30.63 15.06
N LEU A 270 27.60 29.74 14.22
CA LEU A 270 27.28 30.02 12.82
C LEU A 270 25.85 30.50 12.64
N ALA A 271 24.92 29.78 13.25
CA ALA A 271 23.49 30.02 13.11
C ALA A 271 22.69 29.23 14.17
N ARG A 272 21.56 29.80 14.56
CA ARG A 272 20.47 29.05 15.19
C ARG A 272 19.55 28.52 14.10
N LEU A 273 19.21 27.23 14.19
CA LEU A 273 18.40 26.52 13.23
C LEU A 273 17.09 26.10 13.90
N THR A 274 15.98 26.38 13.23
CA THR A 274 14.63 26.08 13.69
C THR A 274 13.92 25.18 12.68
N ARG A 275 12.65 24.87 12.95
CA ARG A 275 11.78 24.09 12.07
C ARG A 275 11.93 24.44 10.59
N GLY A 276 11.99 23.41 9.75
CA GLY A 276 12.15 23.52 8.30
C GLY A 276 13.59 23.62 7.82
N ALA A 277 14.54 24.00 8.68
CA ALA A 277 15.93 24.09 8.26
C ALA A 277 16.50 22.71 7.88
N CYS A 278 17.22 22.68 6.75
CA CYS A 278 17.95 21.51 6.28
C CYS A 278 19.40 21.54 6.77
N ILE A 279 19.92 20.37 7.12
CA ILE A 279 21.27 20.22 7.67
C ILE A 279 21.96 19.08 6.95
N GLY A 280 23.21 19.31 6.56
CA GLY A 280 24.02 18.28 5.95
C GLY A 280 23.71 18.07 4.47
N GLU A 281 23.07 19.04 3.81
CA GLU A 281 22.82 19.04 2.37
C GLU A 281 24.10 18.89 1.55
N SER A 282 25.19 19.54 1.96
CA SER A 282 26.51 19.38 1.34
C SER A 282 27.09 17.98 1.60
N GLY A 283 26.84 17.39 2.76
CA GLY A 283 27.28 16.03 3.10
C GLY A 283 26.56 14.95 2.29
N LEU A 284 25.37 15.24 1.75
CA LEU A 284 24.67 14.33 0.85
C LEU A 284 25.45 14.08 -0.46
N PHE A 285 26.17 15.09 -0.97
CA PHE A 285 26.92 15.02 -2.25
C PHE A 285 28.44 14.99 -2.08
N MET A 286 28.99 15.81 -1.19
CA MET A 286 30.44 15.92 -0.90
C MET A 286 30.90 15.00 0.23
N GLN A 287 29.98 14.21 0.80
CA GLN A 287 30.21 13.20 1.85
C GLN A 287 30.74 13.72 3.19
N ARG A 288 31.16 14.97 3.33
CA ARG A 288 31.67 15.55 4.59
C ARG A 288 30.76 16.59 5.21
N ARG A 289 30.63 16.54 6.54
CA ARG A 289 29.93 17.57 7.32
C ARG A 289 30.75 18.86 7.42
N THR A 290 30.09 20.00 7.21
CA THR A 290 30.71 21.33 7.21
C THR A 290 30.77 21.97 8.59
N ALA A 291 29.89 21.60 9.52
CA ALA A 291 29.80 22.16 10.86
C ALA A 291 29.36 21.15 11.93
N ASN A 292 29.63 21.50 13.19
CA ASN A 292 29.05 20.82 14.34
C ASN A 292 27.63 21.32 14.54
N VAL A 293 26.70 20.42 14.86
CA VAL A 293 25.31 20.76 15.14
C VAL A 293 24.84 19.97 16.35
N SER A 294 24.22 20.66 17.31
CA SER A 294 23.65 20.08 18.52
C SER A 294 22.21 20.54 18.75
N ALA A 295 21.39 19.66 19.31
CA ALA A 295 20.04 19.99 19.75
C ALA A 295 20.10 20.90 20.99
N ARG A 296 19.42 22.03 20.94
CA ARG A 296 19.29 22.96 22.08
C ARG A 296 18.14 22.56 22.99
N THR A 297 17.05 22.12 22.39
CA THR A 297 15.85 21.60 23.08
C THR A 297 15.62 20.14 22.71
N ASN A 298 14.69 19.47 23.39
CA ASN A 298 14.22 18.16 22.94
C ASN A 298 13.60 18.31 21.55
N SER A 299 14.16 17.62 20.57
CA SER A 299 13.96 17.92 19.15
C SER A 299 13.66 16.68 18.33
N ARG A 300 12.98 16.86 17.20
CA ARG A 300 12.67 15.82 16.22
C ARG A 300 13.22 16.22 14.85
N VAL A 301 13.96 15.31 14.23
CA VAL A 301 14.48 15.49 12.86
C VAL A 301 14.07 14.36 11.96
N LEU A 302 13.81 14.69 10.70
CA LEU A 302 13.62 13.73 9.63
C LEU A 302 14.97 13.50 8.94
N VAL A 303 15.50 12.28 9.06
CA VAL A 303 16.74 11.83 8.44
C VAL A 303 16.42 11.25 7.06
N ILE A 304 17.04 11.78 6.02
CA ILE A 304 16.87 11.27 4.65
C ILE A 304 18.23 10.90 4.09
N LYS A 305 18.43 9.59 3.86
CA LYS A 305 19.64 9.03 3.24
C LYS A 305 19.60 9.21 1.72
N LEU A 306 20.77 9.32 1.09
CA LEU A 306 20.86 9.45 -0.37
C LEU A 306 20.17 8.26 -1.09
N ASP A 307 20.42 7.03 -0.62
CA ASP A 307 19.79 5.82 -1.18
C ASP A 307 18.25 5.84 -1.08
N ALA A 308 17.70 6.51 -0.06
CA ALA A 308 16.26 6.69 0.06
C ALA A 308 15.71 7.64 -1.01
N LEU A 309 16.40 8.74 -1.29
CA LEU A 309 16.04 9.65 -2.39
C LEU A 309 16.18 8.99 -3.76
N GLU A 310 17.20 8.15 -3.96
CA GLU A 310 17.35 7.38 -5.20
C GLU A 310 16.24 6.35 -5.40
N ARG A 311 15.87 5.62 -4.33
CA ARG A 311 14.71 4.72 -4.35
C ARG A 311 13.42 5.49 -4.63
N LEU A 312 13.26 6.68 -4.04
CA LEU A 312 12.11 7.55 -4.29
C LEU A 312 12.09 8.03 -5.75
N ARG A 313 13.25 8.33 -6.37
CA ARG A 313 13.36 8.72 -7.78
C ARG A 313 12.83 7.65 -8.73
N ARG A 314 13.14 6.38 -8.47
CA ARG A 314 12.67 5.26 -9.31
C ARG A 314 11.15 5.06 -9.23
N ARG A 315 10.52 5.43 -8.11
CA ARG A 315 9.10 5.13 -7.81
C ARG A 315 8.17 6.32 -7.98
N HIS A 316 8.63 7.48 -7.54
CA HIS A 316 7.90 8.75 -7.51
C HIS A 316 8.80 9.85 -8.07
N SER A 317 9.09 9.76 -9.37
CA SER A 317 9.99 10.69 -10.08
C SER A 317 9.61 12.16 -9.86
N LYS A 318 8.31 12.49 -9.87
CA LYS A 318 7.81 13.85 -9.58
C LYS A 318 8.18 14.34 -8.16
N VAL A 319 8.01 13.50 -7.14
CA VAL A 319 8.32 13.87 -5.74
C VAL A 319 9.81 14.06 -5.55
N SER A 320 10.61 13.13 -6.10
CA SER A 320 12.06 13.23 -6.06
C SER A 320 12.58 14.44 -6.83
N ALA A 321 12.01 14.77 -7.99
CA ALA A 321 12.38 15.96 -8.76
C ALA A 321 12.11 17.25 -7.96
N LEU A 322 10.96 17.35 -7.29
CA LEU A 322 10.66 18.47 -6.40
C LEU A 322 11.65 18.54 -5.22
N ALA A 323 11.97 17.41 -4.59
CA ALA A 323 12.92 17.35 -3.49
C ALA A 323 14.32 17.83 -3.92
N TYR A 324 14.83 17.34 -5.06
CA TYR A 324 16.11 17.78 -5.60
C TYR A 324 16.10 19.27 -6.01
N ARG A 325 15.01 19.75 -6.64
CA ARG A 325 14.83 21.16 -6.97
C ARG A 325 14.90 22.03 -5.72
N ASN A 326 14.15 21.69 -4.67
CA ASN A 326 14.12 22.45 -3.42
C ASN A 326 15.47 22.42 -2.71
N LEU A 327 16.17 21.28 -2.74
CA LEU A 327 17.51 21.17 -2.18
C LEU A 327 18.51 22.07 -2.92
N ASN A 328 18.42 22.17 -4.25
CA ASN A 328 19.23 23.10 -5.03
C ASN A 328 18.91 24.56 -4.68
N LEU A 329 17.64 24.92 -4.51
CA LEU A 329 17.24 26.27 -4.09
C LEU A 329 17.81 26.63 -2.71
N ILE A 330 17.72 25.72 -1.74
CA ILE A 330 18.28 25.90 -0.39
C ILE A 330 19.80 26.12 -0.45
N GLN A 331 20.51 25.33 -1.26
CA GLN A 331 21.95 25.50 -1.43
C GLN A 331 22.31 26.83 -2.09
N ALA A 332 21.60 27.22 -3.16
CA ALA A 332 21.81 28.48 -3.85
C ALA A 332 21.59 29.69 -2.93
N GLU A 333 20.52 29.68 -2.13
CA GLU A 333 20.24 30.74 -1.18
C GLU A 333 21.30 30.83 -0.06
N ARG A 334 21.79 29.68 0.43
CA ARG A 334 22.90 29.66 1.40
C ARG A 334 24.20 30.21 0.81
N MET A 335 24.50 29.86 -0.43
CA MET A 335 25.68 30.38 -1.12
C MET A 335 25.59 31.90 -1.29
N ALA A 336 24.46 32.42 -1.75
CA ALA A 336 24.23 33.87 -1.88
C ALA A 336 24.44 34.59 -0.54
N ARG A 337 23.76 34.15 0.53
CA ARG A 337 23.91 34.74 1.87
C ARG A 337 25.34 34.68 2.42
N THR A 338 26.09 33.63 2.09
CA THR A 338 27.48 33.50 2.52
C THR A 338 28.37 34.47 1.77
N THR A 339 28.16 34.62 0.46
CA THR A 339 28.86 35.62 -0.36
C THR A 339 28.56 37.03 0.12
N ASP A 340 27.30 37.35 0.42
CA ASP A 340 26.89 38.66 0.93
C ASP A 340 27.56 38.96 2.28
N ARG A 341 27.60 38.00 3.22
CA ARG A 341 28.31 38.17 4.50
C ARG A 341 29.82 38.38 4.36
N VAL A 342 30.44 37.78 3.35
CA VAL A 342 31.86 37.99 3.05
C VAL A 342 32.09 39.35 2.41
N TYR A 343 31.16 39.81 1.57
CA TYR A 343 31.22 41.10 0.91
C TYR A 343 30.94 42.28 1.86
N ASP A 344 29.91 42.15 2.72
CA ASP A 344 29.50 43.20 3.67
C ASP A 344 30.39 43.27 4.93
N GLY A 345 31.25 42.27 5.15
CA GLY A 345 32.34 42.31 6.13
C GLY A 345 31.90 42.18 7.59
N SER A 346 32.16 41.00 8.18
CA SER A 346 32.21 40.70 9.63
C SER A 346 30.97 40.98 10.47
#